data_AF-A0AAU8L2N0-F1
#
_entry.id   AF-A0AAU8L2N0-F1
#
_cell.length_a   1.000
_cell.length_b   1.000
_cell.length_c   1.000
_cell.angle_alpha   90.00
_cell.angle_beta   90.00
_cell.angle_gamma   90.00
#
_symmetry.space_group_name_H-M   'P 1'
#
loop_
_entity.id
_entity.type
_entity.pdbx_description
1 polymer ?
#
loop_
_entity_poly.entity_id
_entity_poly.type
_entity_poly.pdbx_seq_one_letter_code
_entity_poly.pdbx_strand_id
1 'polypeptide(L)'
;MGHWGSLESPFYEISERSTGLRLLYLSPGKDEYYMLAAGNSLALNRDIQEEQVVPARYRQEFLTIAWEQVHLRSIFPFQYFSIGASLIPFIEHNDANRALMSSNMQRQAVPLSRSEKCIVGTGLERQAALDSGALAIAQRGGKIIYIDIDKILFSGNGDILNIPLIMYERSNKNTYLHQKPQVRRGKCIQKGKILADGAATVDGELALGKNVLVAYMPWEGYNSEDAVLISERLVYEDIYTSFHIRKYEIQTHVTSQGPERITNEIPHLEARLLRNLDKNGIVMLGSWVETGDILVGKLTPQMVKESSYAPEDRLLRAVLGIQVSTSKETCLKLPIGGRGRVIDVRWIQKRGGSSYNPETIRIYISQKREIKVGDKVAGRHGNKGIISKILPRQDMPYLQDGRPVDMVFNPLGVPSRMNVGQIFECSLGFAGGLLDRHYRIAPFDERYEQEASRKLVFSELYEASKQTANPWVFEPEYPGKSRIFDGRTGNPFKQPVIIGKPYILKLIHQVDDKIHGRSSGHYALVTQQPLRGRAKQGGQRVGEMEVWALEGFGVAHILQEMLTYKSDHIRARQEVLGTTIIGGTIPNPEDAPESFRLLVRELRSLALELNHFLVSEKNFQMNRKEA
;
A
#
# COMPACT_ATOMS: atom_id res chain seq x y z
N MET A 1 -30.45 -4.09 4.75
CA MET A 1 -30.81 -4.64 6.07
C MET A 1 -32.33 -4.69 6.13
N GLY A 2 -32.89 -5.82 6.54
CA GLY A 2 -34.33 -5.93 6.79
C GLY A 2 -34.76 -5.07 7.98
N HIS A 3 -36.07 -4.97 8.21
CA HIS A 3 -36.66 -4.18 9.30
C HIS A 3 -36.14 -4.57 10.70
N TRP A 4 -35.59 -5.79 10.86
CA TRP A 4 -35.09 -6.34 12.13
C TRP A 4 -33.55 -6.32 12.24
N GLY A 5 -32.85 -5.66 11.31
CA GLY A 5 -31.38 -5.64 11.28
C GLY A 5 -30.72 -6.91 10.72
N SER A 6 -31.50 -7.87 10.24
CA SER A 6 -30.99 -9.05 9.53
C SER A 6 -30.47 -8.70 8.13
N LEU A 7 -29.44 -9.42 7.69
CA LEU A 7 -29.04 -9.43 6.28
C LEU A 7 -30.03 -10.30 5.52
N GLU A 8 -30.68 -9.70 4.54
CA GLU A 8 -31.63 -10.40 3.66
C GLU A 8 -31.01 -10.57 2.28
N SER A 9 -31.19 -11.74 1.69
CA SER A 9 -30.69 -12.06 0.35
C SER A 9 -31.83 -12.06 -0.67
N PRO A 10 -31.66 -11.42 -1.83
CA PRO A 10 -32.69 -11.40 -2.87
C PRO A 10 -32.67 -12.68 -3.72
N PHE A 11 -33.84 -13.20 -4.06
CA PHE A 11 -34.03 -14.37 -4.94
C PHE A 11 -35.18 -14.12 -5.91
N TYR A 12 -35.18 -14.83 -7.05
CA TYR A 12 -36.32 -14.88 -7.94
C TYR A 12 -37.26 -16.02 -7.56
N GLU A 13 -38.54 -15.72 -7.45
CA GLU A 13 -39.59 -16.73 -7.29
C GLU A 13 -39.83 -17.47 -8.62
N ILE A 14 -39.83 -18.80 -8.57
CA ILE A 14 -40.22 -19.64 -9.69
C ILE A 14 -41.67 -20.04 -9.44
N SER A 15 -42.59 -19.63 -10.32
CA SER A 15 -43.97 -20.11 -10.28
C SER A 15 -44.39 -20.65 -11.65
N GLU A 16 -45.15 -21.73 -11.67
CA GLU A 16 -45.58 -22.42 -12.90
C GLU A 16 -46.48 -21.56 -13.81
N ARG A 17 -47.00 -20.42 -13.33
CA ARG A 17 -48.06 -19.65 -14.03
C ARG A 17 -47.80 -18.16 -14.17
N SER A 18 -46.67 -17.62 -13.72
CA SER A 18 -46.39 -16.17 -13.83
C SER A 18 -45.37 -15.87 -14.92
N THR A 19 -45.77 -15.08 -15.92
CA THR A 19 -44.87 -14.40 -16.88
C THR A 19 -44.03 -13.28 -16.24
N GLY A 20 -44.19 -13.01 -14.94
CA GLY A 20 -43.47 -11.98 -14.20
C GLY A 20 -42.40 -12.54 -13.26
N LEU A 21 -41.19 -11.97 -13.31
CA LEU A 21 -40.12 -12.22 -12.33
C LEU A 21 -40.43 -11.47 -11.02
N ARG A 22 -40.81 -12.20 -9.96
CA ARG A 22 -41.00 -11.61 -8.63
C ARG A 22 -39.73 -11.77 -7.80
N LEU A 23 -39.27 -10.67 -7.21
CA LEU A 23 -38.10 -10.62 -6.33
C LEU A 23 -38.54 -10.80 -4.88
N LEU A 24 -37.96 -11.78 -4.18
CA LEU A 24 -38.21 -12.05 -2.76
C LEU A 24 -36.92 -11.88 -1.96
N TYR A 25 -37.00 -11.12 -0.85
CA TYR A 25 -35.90 -10.98 0.10
C TYR A 25 -36.13 -11.94 1.26
N LEU A 26 -35.18 -12.85 1.48
CA LEU A 26 -35.26 -13.85 2.53
C LEU A 26 -34.26 -13.59 3.64
N SER A 27 -34.72 -13.78 4.89
CA SER A 27 -33.86 -13.86 6.06
C SER A 27 -33.27 -15.28 6.20
N PRO A 28 -32.12 -15.45 6.87
CA PRO A 28 -31.44 -16.74 6.97
C PRO A 28 -32.31 -17.88 7.50
N GLY A 29 -33.21 -17.60 8.46
CA GLY A 29 -34.12 -18.62 8.99
C GLY A 29 -35.27 -19.00 8.05
N LYS A 30 -35.71 -18.08 7.17
CA LYS A 30 -36.75 -18.40 6.16
C LYS A 30 -36.18 -19.15 4.97
N ASP A 31 -34.93 -18.85 4.63
CA ASP A 31 -34.19 -19.43 3.50
C ASP A 31 -34.10 -20.96 3.55
N GLU A 32 -33.96 -21.53 4.76
CA GLU A 32 -33.85 -22.98 4.95
C GLU A 32 -35.12 -23.78 4.57
N TYR A 33 -36.28 -23.12 4.48
CA TYR A 33 -37.53 -23.76 4.09
C TYR A 33 -37.79 -23.77 2.58
N TYR A 34 -36.94 -23.10 1.78
CA TYR A 34 -37.07 -23.04 0.33
C TYR A 34 -35.98 -23.89 -0.35
N MET A 35 -36.32 -24.51 -1.48
CA MET A 35 -35.36 -25.16 -2.36
C MET A 35 -34.82 -24.10 -3.32
N LEU A 36 -33.53 -23.77 -3.18
CA LEU A 36 -32.88 -22.69 -3.92
C LEU A 36 -32.00 -23.25 -5.04
N ALA A 37 -32.29 -22.94 -6.30
CA ALA A 37 -31.38 -23.27 -7.40
C ALA A 37 -30.22 -22.26 -7.49
N ALA A 38 -29.01 -22.80 -7.67
CA ALA A 38 -27.79 -22.01 -7.89
C ALA A 38 -27.68 -21.46 -9.33
N GLY A 39 -28.63 -21.79 -10.22
CA GLY A 39 -28.56 -21.40 -11.62
C GLY A 39 -29.88 -21.26 -12.35
N ASN A 40 -29.78 -21.19 -13.68
CA ASN A 40 -30.91 -21.15 -14.59
C ASN A 40 -31.09 -22.57 -15.15
N SER A 41 -32.32 -22.89 -15.57
CA SER A 41 -32.55 -23.94 -16.54
C SER A 41 -31.78 -23.61 -17.82
N LEU A 42 -30.63 -24.25 -18.02
CA LEU A 42 -29.95 -24.26 -19.30
C LEU A 42 -30.67 -25.28 -20.18
N ALA A 43 -31.63 -24.82 -20.99
CA ALA A 43 -32.14 -25.62 -22.11
C ALA A 43 -30.99 -25.74 -23.12
N LEU A 44 -30.18 -26.80 -23.00
CA LEU A 44 -29.07 -27.07 -23.89
C LEU A 44 -29.53 -27.39 -25.33
N ASN A 45 -30.79 -27.76 -25.54
CA ASN A 45 -31.42 -27.90 -26.85
C ASN A 45 -32.90 -27.51 -26.77
N ARG A 46 -33.40 -26.71 -27.73
CA ARG A 46 -34.83 -26.35 -27.82
C ARG A 46 -35.74 -27.54 -28.14
N ASP A 47 -35.16 -28.64 -28.60
CA ASP A 47 -35.89 -29.79 -29.15
C ASP A 47 -35.82 -31.07 -28.28
N ILE A 48 -35.20 -31.01 -27.08
CA ILE A 48 -35.11 -32.17 -26.19
C ILE A 48 -35.65 -31.80 -24.79
N GLN A 49 -36.83 -32.33 -24.46
CA GLN A 49 -37.38 -32.40 -23.10
C GLN A 49 -36.66 -33.51 -22.31
N GLU A 50 -35.39 -33.32 -21.99
CA GLU A 50 -34.78 -34.09 -20.90
C GLU A 50 -35.19 -33.45 -19.57
N GLU A 51 -35.52 -34.27 -18.57
CA GLU A 51 -35.79 -33.82 -17.20
C GLU A 51 -34.62 -32.95 -16.72
N GLN A 52 -34.86 -31.64 -16.63
CA GLN A 52 -33.80 -30.69 -16.31
C GLN A 52 -33.50 -30.76 -14.82
N VAL A 53 -32.48 -31.54 -14.48
CA VAL A 53 -32.00 -31.63 -13.11
C VAL A 53 -31.03 -30.51 -12.83
N VAL A 54 -31.23 -29.80 -11.71
CA VAL A 54 -30.40 -28.67 -11.31
C VAL A 54 -29.84 -28.86 -9.90
N PRO A 55 -28.63 -28.34 -9.63
CA PRO A 55 -28.11 -28.28 -8.28
C PRO A 55 -28.91 -27.23 -7.48
N ALA A 56 -29.52 -27.69 -6.40
CA ALA A 56 -30.27 -26.87 -5.47
C ALA A 56 -29.73 -27.03 -4.04
N ARG A 57 -29.90 -25.99 -3.25
CA ARG A 57 -29.60 -25.99 -1.81
C ARG A 57 -30.88 -26.10 -1.02
N TYR A 58 -30.94 -27.04 -0.09
CA TYR A 58 -32.03 -27.19 0.88
C TYR A 58 -31.43 -27.50 2.26
N ARG A 59 -31.80 -26.73 3.30
CA ARG A 59 -31.26 -26.91 4.67
C ARG A 59 -29.74 -27.08 4.75
N GLN A 60 -29.00 -26.27 3.99
CA GLN A 60 -27.54 -26.28 3.90
C GLN A 60 -26.93 -27.52 3.19
N GLU A 61 -27.75 -28.45 2.69
CA GLU A 61 -27.31 -29.56 1.85
C GLU A 61 -27.44 -29.22 0.36
N PHE A 62 -26.53 -29.76 -0.45
CA PHE A 62 -26.56 -29.65 -1.90
C PHE A 62 -27.19 -30.90 -2.50
N LEU A 63 -28.31 -30.71 -3.19
CA LEU A 63 -29.12 -31.76 -3.80
C LEU A 63 -29.24 -31.52 -5.30
N THR A 64 -29.47 -32.59 -6.05
CA THR A 64 -29.72 -32.55 -7.48
C THR A 64 -31.20 -32.86 -7.67
N ILE A 65 -32.01 -31.85 -8.00
CA ILE A 65 -33.48 -31.95 -8.06
C ILE A 65 -34.01 -31.51 -9.43
N ALA A 66 -35.20 -31.99 -9.78
CA ALA A 66 -35.90 -31.56 -10.99
C ALA A 66 -36.27 -30.06 -10.88
N TRP A 67 -36.18 -29.33 -11.99
CA TRP A 67 -36.43 -27.88 -12.05
C TRP A 67 -37.81 -27.49 -11.51
N GLU A 68 -38.82 -28.34 -11.71
CA GLU A 68 -40.19 -28.15 -11.26
C GLU A 68 -40.32 -28.11 -9.73
N GLN A 69 -39.38 -28.74 -9.02
CA GLN A 69 -39.36 -28.77 -7.55
C GLN A 69 -38.65 -27.55 -6.93
N VAL A 70 -38.02 -26.71 -7.75
CA VAL A 70 -37.29 -25.53 -7.27
C VAL A 70 -38.27 -24.41 -6.93
N HIS A 71 -38.23 -23.93 -5.68
CA HIS A 71 -39.07 -22.81 -5.26
C HIS A 71 -38.49 -21.46 -5.72
N LEU A 72 -37.18 -21.26 -5.55
CA LEU A 72 -36.51 -19.99 -5.79
C LEU A 72 -35.19 -20.16 -6.54
N ARG A 73 -34.77 -19.11 -7.25
CA ARG A 73 -33.52 -19.05 -8.00
C ARG A 73 -32.64 -17.89 -7.54
N SER A 74 -31.35 -18.14 -7.44
CA SER A 74 -30.34 -17.07 -7.25
C SER A 74 -30.29 -16.11 -8.43
N ILE A 75 -30.01 -14.82 -8.17
CA ILE A 75 -30.06 -13.77 -9.20
C ILE A 75 -28.76 -13.77 -10.00
N PHE A 76 -27.63 -13.68 -9.28
CA PHE A 76 -26.29 -13.63 -9.85
C PHE A 76 -25.35 -14.55 -9.06
N PRO A 77 -24.42 -15.25 -9.73
CA PRO A 77 -23.42 -16.08 -9.04
C PRO A 77 -22.60 -15.31 -8.00
N PHE A 78 -22.30 -14.04 -8.29
CA PHE A 78 -21.49 -13.20 -7.40
C PHE A 78 -22.27 -12.64 -6.19
N GLN A 79 -23.57 -12.94 -6.04
CA GLN A 79 -24.40 -12.49 -4.91
C GLN A 79 -23.83 -12.91 -3.55
N TYR A 80 -23.14 -14.05 -3.51
CA TYR A 80 -22.53 -14.60 -2.30
C TYR A 80 -21.16 -13.98 -1.97
N PHE A 81 -20.64 -13.12 -2.85
CA PHE A 81 -19.28 -12.61 -2.77
C PHE A 81 -19.26 -11.11 -2.47
N SER A 82 -18.22 -10.67 -1.74
CA SER A 82 -17.95 -9.25 -1.54
C SER A 82 -17.58 -8.57 -2.87
N ILE A 83 -17.82 -7.26 -2.99
CA ILE A 83 -17.43 -6.47 -4.18
C ILE A 83 -15.96 -6.71 -4.57
N GLY A 84 -15.05 -6.76 -3.60
CA GLY A 84 -13.62 -6.99 -3.88
C GLY A 84 -13.31 -8.36 -4.49
N ALA A 85 -14.06 -9.40 -4.11
CA ALA A 85 -13.95 -10.72 -4.73
C ALA A 85 -14.60 -10.72 -6.12
N SER A 86 -15.76 -10.07 -6.27
CA SER A 86 -16.49 -9.99 -7.55
C SER A 86 -15.78 -9.15 -8.63
N LEU A 87 -14.74 -8.40 -8.28
CA LEU A 87 -13.86 -7.67 -9.22
C LEU A 87 -12.70 -8.52 -9.77
N ILE A 88 -12.60 -9.79 -9.35
CA ILE A 88 -11.59 -10.74 -9.83
C ILE A 88 -12.18 -11.47 -11.04
N PRO A 89 -11.61 -11.30 -12.26
CA PRO A 89 -12.01 -12.11 -13.40
C PRO A 89 -11.58 -13.56 -13.17
N PHE A 90 -12.24 -14.52 -13.79
CA PHE A 90 -11.87 -15.94 -13.69
C PHE A 90 -11.72 -16.44 -12.24
N ILE A 91 -12.60 -16.01 -11.33
CA ILE A 91 -12.46 -16.27 -9.90
C ILE A 91 -12.58 -17.77 -9.58
N GLU A 92 -13.40 -18.49 -10.34
CA GLU A 92 -13.61 -19.93 -10.25
C GLU A 92 -12.33 -20.75 -10.48
N HIS A 93 -11.34 -20.18 -11.14
CA HIS A 93 -10.02 -20.79 -11.36
C HIS A 93 -8.99 -20.43 -10.29
N ASN A 94 -9.42 -19.85 -9.17
CA ASN A 94 -8.56 -19.50 -8.04
C ASN A 94 -8.98 -20.20 -6.74
N ASP A 95 -8.00 -20.69 -5.99
CA ASP A 95 -8.21 -21.10 -4.61
C ASP A 95 -8.80 -19.96 -3.75
N ALA A 96 -9.69 -20.32 -2.83
CA ALA A 96 -10.41 -19.37 -2.00
C ALA A 96 -9.48 -18.48 -1.15
N ASN A 97 -8.37 -19.04 -0.65
CA ASN A 97 -7.41 -18.26 0.14
C ASN A 97 -6.70 -17.21 -0.72
N ARG A 98 -6.44 -17.53 -1.99
CA ARG A 98 -5.85 -16.58 -2.94
C ARG A 98 -6.85 -15.51 -3.37
N ALA A 99 -8.11 -15.87 -3.60
CA ALA A 99 -9.16 -14.89 -3.86
C ALA A 99 -9.36 -13.91 -2.69
N LEU A 100 -9.29 -14.40 -1.43
CA LEU A 100 -9.32 -13.55 -0.24
C LEU A 100 -8.13 -12.58 -0.21
N MET A 101 -6.92 -13.07 -0.48
CA MET A 101 -5.73 -12.25 -0.59
C MET A 101 -5.89 -11.16 -1.66
N SER A 102 -6.40 -11.50 -2.84
CA SER A 102 -6.68 -10.55 -3.92
C SER A 102 -7.64 -9.43 -3.51
N SER A 103 -8.78 -9.79 -2.90
CA SER A 103 -9.77 -8.82 -2.41
C SER A 103 -9.14 -7.84 -1.41
N ASN A 104 -8.24 -8.34 -0.56
CA ASN A 104 -7.48 -7.50 0.37
C ASN A 104 -6.44 -6.62 -0.32
N MET A 105 -5.75 -7.14 -1.33
CA MET A 105 -4.70 -6.42 -2.07
C MET A 105 -5.27 -5.28 -2.93
N GLN A 106 -6.45 -5.46 -3.53
CA GLN A 106 -7.13 -4.38 -4.26
C GLN A 106 -7.40 -3.16 -3.36
N ARG A 107 -7.76 -3.38 -2.08
CA ARG A 107 -7.92 -2.30 -1.08
C ARG A 107 -6.61 -1.63 -0.64
N GLN A 108 -5.48 -2.23 -0.99
CA GLN A 108 -4.12 -1.72 -0.73
C GLN A 108 -3.50 -1.05 -1.96
N ALA A 109 -4.19 -1.06 -3.10
CA ALA A 109 -3.70 -0.43 -4.32
C ALA A 109 -3.56 1.09 -4.13
N VAL A 110 -2.48 1.65 -4.69
CA VAL A 110 -2.20 3.08 -4.63
C VAL A 110 -2.68 3.74 -5.93
N PRO A 111 -3.41 4.87 -5.85
CA PRO A 111 -3.72 5.67 -7.02
C PRO A 111 -2.45 6.08 -7.76
N LEU A 112 -2.35 5.69 -9.02
CA LEU A 112 -1.22 6.02 -9.89
C LEU A 112 -1.42 7.42 -10.48
N SER A 113 -0.33 8.07 -10.88
CA SER A 113 -0.36 9.38 -11.54
C SER A 113 -1.17 9.36 -12.84
N ARG A 114 -1.04 8.27 -13.59
CA ARG A 114 -1.80 7.92 -14.78
C ARG A 114 -2.55 6.63 -14.48
N SER A 115 -3.86 6.65 -14.35
CA SER A 115 -4.67 5.44 -14.22
C SER A 115 -4.96 4.83 -15.59
N GLU A 116 -5.28 3.53 -15.62
CA GLU A 116 -5.63 2.81 -16.84
C GLU A 116 -6.73 1.79 -16.53
N LYS A 117 -7.71 1.66 -17.43
CA LYS A 117 -8.77 0.66 -17.32
C LYS A 117 -8.20 -0.74 -17.50
N CYS A 118 -8.73 -1.72 -16.80
CA CYS A 118 -8.37 -3.11 -17.06
C CYS A 118 -8.89 -3.54 -18.45
N ILE A 119 -8.09 -4.32 -19.19
CA ILE A 119 -8.52 -4.92 -20.46
C ILE A 119 -9.56 -6.02 -20.20
N VAL A 120 -9.34 -6.82 -19.17
CA VAL A 120 -10.24 -7.90 -18.76
C VAL A 120 -10.94 -7.49 -17.46
N GLY A 121 -12.19 -7.03 -17.52
CA GLY A 121 -12.97 -6.64 -16.34
C GLY A 121 -14.07 -7.65 -15.99
N THR A 122 -14.74 -7.45 -14.86
CA THR A 122 -15.96 -8.21 -14.51
C THR A 122 -17.25 -7.46 -14.84
N GLY A 123 -17.14 -6.16 -15.14
CA GLY A 123 -18.26 -5.25 -15.41
C GLY A 123 -18.78 -4.55 -14.16
N LEU A 124 -18.28 -4.91 -12.97
CA LEU A 124 -18.62 -4.27 -11.72
C LEU A 124 -17.76 -3.03 -11.43
N GLU A 125 -16.68 -2.81 -12.19
CA GLU A 125 -15.74 -1.70 -12.02
C GLU A 125 -16.45 -0.33 -12.07
N ARG A 126 -17.42 -0.19 -12.99
CA ARG A 126 -18.20 1.04 -13.13
C ARG A 126 -19.12 1.27 -11.95
N GLN A 127 -19.84 0.23 -11.52
CA GLN A 127 -20.75 0.33 -10.38
C GLN A 127 -19.98 0.62 -9.09
N ALA A 128 -18.86 -0.08 -8.87
CA ALA A 128 -17.98 0.14 -7.74
C ALA A 128 -17.42 1.57 -7.70
N ALA A 129 -17.03 2.13 -8.85
CA ALA A 129 -16.55 3.52 -8.94
C ALA A 129 -17.66 4.54 -8.64
N LEU A 130 -18.88 4.34 -9.16
CA LEU A 130 -20.03 5.20 -8.89
C LEU A 130 -20.42 5.20 -7.41
N ASP A 131 -20.54 4.01 -6.81
CA ASP A 131 -20.98 3.85 -5.42
C ASP A 131 -19.89 4.28 -4.42
N SER A 132 -18.62 4.35 -4.85
CA SER A 132 -17.52 4.81 -4.00
C SER A 132 -17.60 6.30 -3.62
N GLY A 133 -18.35 7.11 -4.37
CA GLY A 133 -18.39 8.56 -4.21
C GLY A 133 -17.12 9.30 -4.64
N ALA A 134 -16.15 8.62 -5.26
CA ALA A 134 -14.91 9.24 -5.73
C ALA A 134 -15.10 10.10 -6.99
N LEU A 135 -16.12 9.80 -7.79
CA LEU A 135 -16.45 10.48 -9.04
C LEU A 135 -17.32 11.73 -8.78
N ALA A 136 -17.13 12.78 -9.59
CA ALA A 136 -18.08 13.89 -9.62
C ALA A 136 -19.20 13.57 -10.62
N ILE A 137 -20.45 13.49 -10.14
CA ILE A 137 -21.62 13.09 -10.96
C ILE A 137 -22.59 14.27 -11.08
N ALA A 138 -23.20 14.43 -12.26
CA ALA A 138 -24.23 15.41 -12.51
C ALA A 138 -25.54 15.04 -11.78
N GLN A 139 -25.90 15.78 -10.74
CA GLN A 139 -27.18 15.57 -10.03
C GLN A 139 -28.40 15.99 -10.85
N ARG A 140 -28.22 16.91 -11.80
CA ARG A 140 -29.26 17.45 -12.69
C ARG A 140 -28.74 17.51 -14.11
N GLY A 141 -29.66 17.50 -15.07
CA GLY A 141 -29.33 17.73 -16.48
C GLY A 141 -29.05 19.22 -16.73
N GLY A 142 -28.13 19.52 -17.64
CA GLY A 142 -27.77 20.91 -17.97
C GLY A 142 -26.61 21.02 -18.95
N LYS A 143 -26.27 22.25 -19.33
CA LYS A 143 -25.18 22.56 -20.27
C LYS A 143 -23.95 23.08 -19.54
N ILE A 144 -22.78 22.56 -19.87
CA ILE A 144 -21.52 23.03 -19.27
C ILE A 144 -21.18 24.41 -19.82
N ILE A 145 -21.10 25.40 -18.92
CA ILE A 145 -20.73 26.78 -19.27
C ILE A 145 -19.21 26.92 -19.25
N TYR A 146 -18.58 26.44 -18.18
CA TYR A 146 -17.18 26.67 -17.88
C TYR A 146 -16.61 25.51 -17.08
N ILE A 147 -15.35 25.20 -17.34
CA ILE A 147 -14.59 24.15 -16.68
C ILE A 147 -13.32 24.80 -16.18
N ASP A 148 -13.11 24.72 -14.87
CA ASP A 148 -11.87 25.08 -14.22
C ASP A 148 -11.17 23.81 -13.71
N ILE A 149 -9.99 24.00 -13.14
CA ILE A 149 -9.25 22.96 -12.45
C ILE A 149 -9.94 22.61 -11.13
N ASP A 150 -10.45 23.61 -10.39
CA ASP A 150 -11.04 23.45 -9.06
C ASP A 150 -12.56 23.33 -9.06
N LYS A 151 -13.23 23.61 -10.18
CA LYS A 151 -14.70 23.59 -10.26
C LYS A 151 -15.25 23.42 -11.66
N ILE A 152 -16.49 22.94 -11.75
CA ILE A 152 -17.27 22.85 -12.98
C ILE A 152 -18.55 23.68 -12.82
N LEU A 153 -18.78 24.60 -13.75
CA LEU A 153 -20.00 25.40 -13.83
C LEU A 153 -20.92 24.85 -14.92
N PHE A 154 -22.15 24.49 -14.55
CA PHE A 154 -23.17 24.08 -15.51
C PHE A 154 -24.49 24.82 -15.28
N SER A 155 -25.18 25.12 -16.39
CA SER A 155 -26.51 25.73 -16.40
C SER A 155 -27.57 24.64 -16.48
N GLY A 156 -28.47 24.57 -15.49
CA GLY A 156 -29.60 23.65 -15.48
C GLY A 156 -30.86 24.40 -15.05
N ASN A 157 -31.94 24.31 -15.83
CA ASN A 157 -33.24 24.94 -15.55
C ASN A 157 -33.19 26.46 -15.25
N GLY A 158 -32.23 27.19 -15.82
CA GLY A 158 -32.07 28.64 -15.62
C GLY A 158 -31.05 29.03 -14.54
N ASP A 159 -30.68 28.11 -13.64
CA ASP A 159 -29.69 28.35 -12.59
C ASP A 159 -28.29 27.88 -13.00
N ILE A 160 -27.27 28.61 -12.52
CA ILE A 160 -25.87 28.23 -12.64
C ILE A 160 -25.46 27.49 -11.37
N LEU A 161 -25.13 26.20 -11.50
CA LEU A 161 -24.67 25.37 -10.40
C LEU A 161 -23.16 25.22 -10.45
N ASN A 162 -22.53 25.42 -9.29
CA ASN A 162 -21.09 25.28 -9.10
C ASN A 162 -20.78 23.95 -8.41
N ILE A 163 -20.05 23.07 -9.09
CA ILE A 163 -19.58 21.80 -8.53
C ILE A 163 -18.08 21.93 -8.22
N PRO A 164 -17.67 22.03 -6.95
CA PRO A 164 -16.26 22.03 -6.59
C PRO A 164 -15.65 20.64 -6.84
N LEU A 165 -14.44 20.63 -7.38
CA LEU A 165 -13.63 19.44 -7.59
C LEU A 165 -12.59 19.30 -6.48
N ILE A 166 -12.32 18.06 -6.10
CA ILE A 166 -11.28 17.75 -5.12
C ILE A 166 -9.90 17.93 -5.76
N MET A 167 -9.07 18.79 -5.17
CA MET A 167 -7.75 19.16 -5.70
C MET A 167 -6.65 18.94 -4.67
N TYR A 168 -5.67 18.09 -5.01
CA TYR A 168 -4.47 17.84 -4.20
C TYR A 168 -4.76 17.53 -2.72
N GLU A 169 -5.86 16.82 -2.44
CA GLU A 169 -6.22 16.47 -1.08
C GLU A 169 -5.50 15.22 -0.58
N ARG A 170 -5.18 15.23 0.71
CA ARG A 170 -4.54 14.13 1.41
C ARG A 170 -5.60 13.13 1.89
N SER A 171 -5.45 11.86 1.53
CA SER A 171 -6.21 10.78 2.17
C SER A 171 -5.66 10.42 3.56
N ASN A 172 -6.44 9.67 4.35
CA ASN A 172 -5.98 9.14 5.64
C ASN A 172 -4.72 8.29 5.54
N LYS A 173 -4.52 7.58 4.43
CA LYS A 173 -3.33 6.76 4.14
C LYS A 173 -2.23 7.54 3.42
N ASN A 174 -2.28 8.87 3.41
CA ASN A 174 -1.33 9.76 2.72
C ASN A 174 -1.29 9.59 1.20
N THR A 175 -2.32 8.99 0.59
CA THR A 175 -2.43 8.91 -0.87
C THR A 175 -3.03 10.18 -1.44
N TYR A 176 -2.82 10.37 -2.73
CA TYR A 176 -3.30 11.51 -3.51
C TYR A 176 -4.80 11.36 -3.87
N LEU A 177 -5.61 12.36 -3.51
CA LEU A 177 -6.99 12.52 -3.97
C LEU A 177 -7.08 13.74 -4.88
N HIS A 178 -7.53 13.52 -6.11
CA HIS A 178 -7.68 14.56 -7.10
C HIS A 178 -8.69 14.13 -8.15
N GLN A 179 -9.59 15.05 -8.50
CA GLN A 179 -10.57 14.85 -9.54
C GLN A 179 -10.15 15.55 -10.84
N LYS A 180 -10.27 14.84 -11.96
CA LYS A 180 -9.95 15.34 -13.30
C LYS A 180 -11.23 15.46 -14.12
N PRO A 181 -11.60 16.65 -14.61
CA PRO A 181 -12.80 16.82 -15.43
C PRO A 181 -12.65 16.06 -16.75
N GLN A 182 -13.68 15.28 -17.12
CA GLN A 182 -13.73 14.49 -18.37
C GLN A 182 -14.60 15.13 -19.47
N VAL A 183 -15.34 16.17 -19.09
CA VAL A 183 -16.35 16.77 -19.94
C VAL A 183 -15.78 17.93 -20.75
N ARG A 184 -16.40 18.23 -21.90
CA ARG A 184 -16.03 19.37 -22.74
C ARG A 184 -17.02 20.51 -22.57
N ARG A 185 -16.52 21.75 -22.70
CA ARG A 185 -17.35 22.97 -22.65
C ARG A 185 -18.47 22.93 -23.70
N GLY A 186 -19.66 23.41 -23.35
CA GLY A 186 -20.80 23.52 -24.26
C GLY A 186 -21.61 22.24 -24.45
N LYS A 187 -21.20 21.09 -23.91
CA LYS A 187 -21.94 19.84 -24.01
C LYS A 187 -23.14 19.82 -23.04
N CYS A 188 -24.29 19.35 -23.53
CA CYS A 188 -25.45 19.05 -22.68
C CYS A 188 -25.28 17.69 -22.01
N ILE A 189 -25.56 17.64 -20.72
CA ILE A 189 -25.37 16.50 -19.85
C ILE A 189 -26.69 16.11 -19.22
N GLN A 190 -26.94 14.79 -19.15
CA GLN A 190 -28.07 14.22 -18.44
C GLN A 190 -27.72 13.96 -16.97
N LYS A 191 -28.74 13.89 -16.12
CA LYS A 191 -28.60 13.47 -14.72
C LYS A 191 -27.94 12.09 -14.66
N GLY A 192 -27.01 11.91 -13.72
CA GLY A 192 -26.27 10.67 -13.50
C GLY A 192 -25.01 10.51 -14.36
N LYS A 193 -24.72 11.44 -15.27
CA LYS A 193 -23.49 11.40 -16.06
C LYS A 193 -22.28 11.84 -15.23
N ILE A 194 -21.15 11.22 -15.51
CA ILE A 194 -19.87 11.50 -14.87
C ILE A 194 -19.29 12.79 -15.45
N LEU A 195 -18.92 13.69 -14.56
CA LEU A 195 -18.33 14.99 -14.88
C LEU A 195 -16.81 14.98 -14.72
N ALA A 196 -16.32 14.34 -13.65
CA ALA A 196 -14.91 14.22 -13.36
C ALA A 196 -14.58 12.83 -12.79
N ASP A 197 -13.47 12.27 -13.24
CA ASP A 197 -12.89 11.06 -12.69
C ASP A 197 -12.12 11.38 -11.40
N GLY A 198 -12.09 10.44 -10.46
CA GLY A 198 -11.24 10.51 -9.28
C GLY A 198 -9.81 10.03 -9.53
N ALA A 199 -9.04 9.86 -8.45
CA ALA A 199 -7.61 9.53 -8.53
C ALA A 199 -7.33 8.11 -9.04
N ALA A 200 -8.28 7.18 -8.92
CA ALA A 200 -8.13 5.78 -9.32
C ALA A 200 -9.30 5.33 -10.20
N THR A 201 -9.81 6.22 -11.07
CA THR A 201 -10.87 5.91 -12.02
C THR A 201 -10.54 6.46 -13.39
N VAL A 202 -11.04 5.82 -14.44
CA VAL A 202 -10.91 6.27 -15.83
C VAL A 202 -12.25 6.06 -16.55
N ASP A 203 -12.80 7.13 -17.12
CA ASP A 203 -14.15 7.20 -17.71
C ASP A 203 -15.24 6.56 -16.83
N GLY A 204 -15.14 6.73 -15.52
CA GLY A 204 -16.10 6.17 -14.59
C GLY A 204 -15.92 4.71 -14.19
N GLU A 205 -14.85 4.05 -14.62
CA GLU A 205 -14.50 2.70 -14.19
C GLU A 205 -13.37 2.72 -13.19
N LEU A 206 -13.39 1.76 -12.26
CA LEU A 206 -12.33 1.57 -11.28
C LEU A 206 -11.02 1.17 -11.97
N ALA A 207 -9.95 1.92 -11.70
CA ALA A 207 -8.65 1.79 -12.34
C ALA A 207 -7.52 1.82 -11.28
N LEU A 208 -7.28 0.66 -10.66
CA LEU A 208 -6.35 0.48 -9.53
C LEU A 208 -4.91 0.15 -9.95
N GLY A 209 -4.67 -0.21 -11.22
CA GLY A 209 -3.43 -0.78 -11.72
C GLY A 209 -3.15 -0.44 -13.17
N LYS A 210 -2.34 -1.27 -13.82
CA LYS A 210 -1.87 -1.12 -15.21
C LYS A 210 -1.91 -2.44 -15.95
N ASN A 211 -2.21 -2.39 -17.25
CA ASN A 211 -2.03 -3.54 -18.13
C ASN A 211 -0.59 -3.54 -18.63
N VAL A 212 0.24 -4.46 -18.12
CA VAL A 212 1.68 -4.51 -18.45
C VAL A 212 2.02 -5.85 -19.09
N LEU A 213 3.02 -5.86 -19.97
CA LEU A 213 3.44 -7.08 -20.65
C LEU A 213 4.25 -7.96 -19.69
N VAL A 214 3.73 -9.14 -19.35
CA VAL A 214 4.35 -10.08 -18.40
C VAL A 214 4.73 -11.37 -19.12
N ALA A 215 5.90 -11.91 -18.78
CA ALA A 215 6.32 -13.27 -19.15
C ALA A 215 6.40 -14.18 -17.92
N TYR A 216 5.92 -15.41 -18.03
CA TYR A 216 6.02 -16.43 -16.97
C TYR A 216 7.19 -17.38 -17.22
N MET A 217 8.38 -17.02 -16.77
CA MET A 217 9.59 -17.84 -16.90
C MET A 217 10.55 -17.58 -15.74
N PRO A 218 11.38 -18.56 -15.33
CA PRO A 218 12.45 -18.31 -14.37
C PRO A 218 13.53 -17.39 -15.00
N TRP A 219 14.13 -16.51 -14.18
CA TRP A 219 15.17 -15.58 -14.62
C TRP A 219 16.29 -15.45 -13.60
N GLU A 220 17.36 -16.25 -13.76
CA GLU A 220 18.62 -16.17 -13.00
C GLU A 220 18.46 -16.06 -11.46
N GLY A 221 17.35 -16.59 -10.91
CA GLY A 221 17.03 -16.46 -9.47
C GLY A 221 16.47 -15.10 -9.03
N TYR A 222 16.49 -14.06 -9.89
CA TYR A 222 15.92 -12.76 -9.54
C TYR A 222 14.41 -12.81 -9.34
N ASN A 223 13.72 -13.78 -9.92
CA ASN A 223 12.31 -14.03 -9.63
C ASN A 223 12.09 -15.30 -8.79
N SER A 224 13.04 -15.65 -7.90
CA SER A 224 12.83 -16.76 -6.97
C SER A 224 11.63 -16.51 -6.06
N GLU A 225 10.82 -17.55 -5.83
CA GLU A 225 9.59 -17.50 -5.03
C GLU A 225 8.61 -16.39 -5.44
N ASP A 226 8.52 -15.32 -4.64
CA ASP A 226 7.66 -14.15 -4.81
C ASP A 226 8.44 -12.92 -5.27
N ALA A 227 9.68 -13.07 -5.71
CA ALA A 227 10.43 -11.99 -6.30
C ALA A 227 9.95 -11.72 -7.74
N VAL A 228 9.94 -10.46 -8.14
CA VAL A 228 9.54 -10.00 -9.48
C VAL A 228 10.64 -9.16 -10.09
N LEU A 229 11.01 -9.52 -11.31
CA LEU A 229 11.90 -8.75 -12.15
C LEU A 229 11.07 -7.73 -12.94
N ILE A 230 11.55 -6.49 -13.05
CA ILE A 230 10.88 -5.46 -13.84
C ILE A 230 11.82 -4.80 -14.86
N SER A 231 11.24 -4.30 -15.94
CA SER A 231 11.92 -3.47 -16.93
C SER A 231 12.10 -2.04 -16.43
N GLU A 232 13.25 -1.45 -16.74
CA GLU A 232 13.55 -0.03 -16.56
C GLU A 232 12.49 0.88 -17.19
N ARG A 233 11.82 0.40 -18.24
CA ARG A 233 10.72 1.10 -18.91
C ARG A 233 9.65 1.60 -17.94
N LEU A 234 9.28 0.77 -16.97
CA LEU A 234 8.23 1.08 -15.99
C LEU A 234 8.58 2.28 -15.10
N VAL A 235 9.88 2.55 -14.92
CA VAL A 235 10.39 3.70 -14.16
C VAL A 235 10.43 4.93 -15.06
N TYR A 236 11.09 4.85 -16.22
CA TYR A 236 11.30 6.00 -17.11
C TYR A 236 9.99 6.58 -17.68
N GLU A 237 9.01 5.72 -17.99
CA GLU A 237 7.71 6.16 -18.54
C GLU A 237 6.70 6.53 -17.44
N ASP A 238 7.12 6.57 -16.18
CA ASP A 238 6.28 6.92 -15.03
C ASP A 238 5.01 6.04 -14.90
N ILE A 239 5.06 4.79 -15.39
CA ILE A 239 3.89 3.89 -15.47
C ILE A 239 3.32 3.57 -14.07
N TYR A 240 4.21 3.26 -13.12
CA TYR A 240 3.86 2.95 -11.73
C TYR A 240 4.23 4.07 -10.75
N THR A 241 4.26 5.32 -11.23
CA THR A 241 4.53 6.47 -10.39
C THR A 241 3.26 6.89 -9.64
N SER A 242 3.37 7.07 -8.32
CA SER A 242 2.28 7.55 -7.44
C SER A 242 2.67 8.83 -6.71
N PHE A 243 1.68 9.63 -6.32
CA PHE A 243 1.87 10.81 -5.48
C PHE A 243 1.40 10.53 -4.04
N HIS A 244 2.20 10.95 -3.07
CA HIS A 244 1.88 10.82 -1.65
C HIS A 244 1.96 12.19 -0.99
N ILE A 245 0.95 12.55 -0.19
CA ILE A 245 0.91 13.82 0.53
C ILE A 245 1.12 13.53 2.00
N ARG A 246 2.25 13.95 2.54
CA ARG A 246 2.57 13.82 3.96
C ARG A 246 2.31 15.12 4.69
N LYS A 247 1.68 15.01 5.87
CA LYS A 247 1.43 16.11 6.78
C LYS A 247 2.52 16.11 7.85
N TYR A 248 3.19 17.24 8.02
CA TYR A 248 4.12 17.53 9.10
C TYR A 248 3.50 18.61 9.99
N GLU A 249 3.59 18.45 11.30
CA GLU A 249 2.94 19.35 12.27
C GLU A 249 3.89 19.65 13.41
N ILE A 250 3.96 20.92 13.78
CA ILE A 250 4.67 21.39 14.97
C ILE A 250 3.77 22.37 15.72
N GLN A 251 3.84 22.30 17.05
CA GLN A 251 3.11 23.17 17.95
C GLN A 251 4.10 24.00 18.76
N THR A 252 3.71 25.24 19.06
CA THR A 252 4.38 26.09 20.03
C THR A 252 3.74 25.91 21.39
N HIS A 253 4.58 25.81 22.41
CA HIS A 253 4.15 25.73 23.80
C HIS A 253 4.74 26.88 24.62
N VAL A 254 4.05 27.26 25.69
CA VAL A 254 4.64 28.13 26.72
C VAL A 254 5.36 27.24 27.71
N THR A 255 6.67 27.39 27.77
CA THR A 255 7.49 26.74 28.79
C THR A 255 7.52 27.61 30.04
N SER A 256 7.99 27.05 31.16
CA SER A 256 8.22 27.82 32.39
C SER A 256 9.24 28.97 32.20
N GLN A 257 10.03 28.94 31.12
CA GLN A 257 11.07 29.91 30.80
C GLN A 257 10.65 30.94 29.74
N GLY A 258 9.42 30.83 29.24
CA GLY A 258 8.88 31.71 28.22
C GLY A 258 8.22 30.96 27.06
N PRO A 259 7.57 31.70 26.16
CA PRO A 259 6.94 31.13 24.97
C PRO A 259 7.99 30.70 23.95
N GLU A 260 7.79 29.55 23.32
CA GLU A 260 8.52 29.16 22.12
C GLU A 260 8.22 30.14 20.98
N ARG A 261 9.25 30.55 20.24
CA ARG A 261 9.14 31.51 19.13
C ARG A 261 9.42 30.83 17.80
N ILE A 262 8.61 31.15 16.80
CA ILE A 262 8.84 30.77 15.40
C ILE A 262 9.62 31.92 14.75
N THR A 263 10.77 31.61 14.14
CA THR A 263 11.64 32.62 13.52
C THR A 263 12.54 31.98 12.47
N ASN A 264 12.96 32.78 11.49
CA ASN A 264 14.00 32.41 10.51
C ASN A 264 15.42 32.66 11.04
N GLU A 265 15.57 33.50 12.06
CA GLU A 265 16.86 33.83 12.70
C GLU A 265 17.19 32.77 13.75
N ILE A 266 17.78 31.66 13.29
CA ILE A 266 18.23 30.59 14.18
C ILE A 266 19.76 30.66 14.32
N PRO A 267 20.28 30.85 15.54
CA PRO A 267 21.72 30.93 15.77
C PRO A 267 22.40 29.59 15.43
N HIS A 268 23.66 29.68 14.97
CA HIS A 268 24.54 28.53 14.70
C HIS A 268 24.15 27.62 13.52
N LEU A 269 23.12 27.97 12.73
CA LEU A 269 22.77 27.25 11.51
C LEU A 269 23.34 27.91 10.26
N GLU A 270 23.71 27.09 9.28
CA GLU A 270 24.14 27.56 7.97
C GLU A 270 22.98 28.21 7.20
N ALA A 271 23.26 29.31 6.50
CA ALA A 271 22.29 30.01 5.64
C ALA A 271 21.65 29.09 4.58
N ARG A 272 22.36 28.03 4.16
CA ARG A 272 21.86 27.04 3.21
C ARG A 272 20.60 26.31 3.72
N LEU A 273 20.53 25.98 5.01
CA LEU A 273 19.40 25.26 5.60
C LEU A 273 18.17 26.18 5.79
N LEU A 274 18.40 27.48 5.85
CA LEU A 274 17.38 28.51 6.05
C LEU A 274 16.82 29.07 4.73
N ARG A 275 17.44 28.74 3.58
CA ARG A 275 17.10 29.29 2.26
C ARG A 275 15.63 29.14 1.85
N ASN A 276 14.97 28.10 2.36
CA ASN A 276 13.60 27.74 2.01
C ASN A 276 12.57 28.38 2.96
N LEU A 277 13.01 29.06 4.03
CA LEU A 277 12.13 29.72 5.00
C LEU A 277 11.76 31.12 4.56
N ASP A 278 10.54 31.53 4.90
CA ASP A 278 10.04 32.89 4.76
C ASP A 278 10.56 33.80 5.90
N LYS A 279 10.11 35.06 5.91
CA LYS A 279 10.46 36.03 6.96
C LYS A 279 9.98 35.63 8.36
N ASN A 280 8.97 34.77 8.46
CA ASN A 280 8.42 34.30 9.72
C ASN A 280 9.14 33.05 10.24
N GLY A 281 9.96 32.37 9.42
CA GLY A 281 10.60 31.10 9.76
C GLY A 281 9.81 29.87 9.33
N ILE A 282 8.89 30.00 8.37
CA ILE A 282 8.08 28.89 7.83
C ILE A 282 8.49 28.62 6.38
N VAL A 283 8.54 27.36 5.98
CA VAL A 283 8.89 27.00 4.60
C VAL A 283 7.96 27.64 3.57
N MET A 284 8.54 28.20 2.50
CA MET A 284 7.78 28.84 1.43
C MET A 284 7.02 27.83 0.57
N LEU A 285 5.79 28.17 0.17
CA LEU A 285 4.97 27.38 -0.73
C LEU A 285 5.70 27.12 -2.06
N GLY A 286 5.61 25.90 -2.57
CA GLY A 286 6.25 25.50 -3.82
C GLY A 286 7.74 25.18 -3.72
N SER A 287 8.38 25.37 -2.55
CA SER A 287 9.78 25.03 -2.32
C SER A 287 10.03 23.53 -2.47
N TRP A 288 11.18 23.17 -3.03
CA TRP A 288 11.70 21.81 -3.02
C TRP A 288 12.49 21.59 -1.72
N VAL A 289 12.12 20.55 -0.97
CA VAL A 289 12.70 20.24 0.33
C VAL A 289 13.22 18.80 0.36
N GLU A 290 14.38 18.64 0.98
CA GLU A 290 15.08 17.36 1.12
C GLU A 290 15.32 17.01 2.58
N THR A 291 15.75 15.77 2.83
CA THR A 291 16.01 15.27 4.18
C THR A 291 16.98 16.20 4.91
N GLY A 292 16.59 16.64 6.12
CA GLY A 292 17.38 17.56 6.94
C GLY A 292 17.04 19.04 6.75
N ASP A 293 16.35 19.43 5.67
CA ASP A 293 15.89 20.80 5.49
C ASP A 293 14.91 21.21 6.59
N ILE A 294 14.97 22.48 6.97
CA ILE A 294 14.10 23.05 8.00
C ILE A 294 12.78 23.44 7.37
N LEU A 295 11.70 22.90 7.92
CA LEU A 295 10.32 23.18 7.53
C LEU A 295 9.73 24.33 8.37
N VAL A 296 10.06 24.36 9.66
CA VAL A 296 9.67 25.44 10.59
C VAL A 296 10.83 25.71 11.52
N GLY A 297 11.28 26.95 11.54
CA GLY A 297 12.24 27.45 12.51
C GLY A 297 11.58 27.69 13.85
N LYS A 298 12.00 26.96 14.88
CA LYS A 298 11.46 27.08 16.25
C LYS A 298 12.59 27.18 17.25
N LEU A 299 12.47 28.16 18.15
CA LEU A 299 13.38 28.40 19.26
C LEU A 299 12.63 28.21 20.59
N THR A 300 13.18 27.36 21.44
CA THR A 300 12.69 27.17 22.81
C THR A 300 13.60 27.93 23.78
N PRO A 301 13.08 28.84 24.61
CA PRO A 301 13.90 29.54 25.61
C PRO A 301 14.40 28.54 26.65
N GLN A 302 15.67 28.67 27.05
CA GLN A 302 16.30 27.79 28.04
C GLN A 302 16.86 28.61 29.21
N MET A 303 16.74 28.10 30.45
CA MET A 303 17.40 28.74 31.58
C MET A 303 18.91 28.75 31.38
N VAL A 304 19.48 29.95 31.42
CA VAL A 304 20.91 30.15 31.63
C VAL A 304 21.15 30.08 33.14
N LYS A 305 21.32 28.85 33.67
CA LYS A 305 22.12 28.65 34.87
C LYS A 305 23.43 28.07 34.39
N GLU A 306 24.56 28.70 34.67
CA GLU A 306 25.88 28.12 34.33
C GLU A 306 25.94 26.67 34.84
N SER A 307 25.39 26.39 36.03
CA SER A 307 25.28 25.07 36.65
C SER A 307 24.66 23.95 35.79
N SER A 308 23.84 24.26 34.76
CA SER A 308 23.18 23.25 33.92
C SER A 308 24.04 22.72 32.78
N TYR A 309 25.10 23.45 32.42
CA TYR A 309 26.08 23.00 31.43
C TYR A 309 27.15 22.14 32.08
N ALA A 310 27.54 21.09 31.37
CA ALA A 310 28.68 20.26 31.74
C ALA A 310 29.93 21.14 31.88
N PRO A 311 30.81 20.89 32.87
CA PRO A 311 32.04 21.67 33.06
C PRO A 311 32.87 21.81 31.77
N GLU A 312 32.91 20.76 30.96
CA GLU A 312 33.61 20.69 29.67
C GLU A 312 33.03 21.70 28.66
N ASP A 313 31.70 21.79 28.55
CA ASP A 313 31.01 22.73 27.66
C ASP A 313 31.28 24.18 28.07
N ARG A 314 31.42 24.46 29.38
CA ARG A 314 31.75 25.81 29.86
C ARG A 314 33.16 26.20 29.48
N LEU A 315 34.11 25.29 29.66
CA LEU A 315 35.50 25.52 29.28
C LEU A 315 35.62 25.79 27.77
N LEU A 316 34.99 24.95 26.95
CA LEU A 316 35.02 25.08 25.50
C LEU A 316 34.45 26.44 25.04
N ARG A 317 33.37 26.90 25.66
CA ARG A 317 32.79 28.23 25.38
C ARG A 317 33.70 29.37 25.82
N ALA A 318 34.33 29.26 26.99
CA ALA A 318 35.28 30.26 27.48
C ALA A 318 36.50 30.38 26.56
N VAL A 319 37.01 29.25 26.03
CA VAL A 319 38.13 29.21 25.09
C VAL A 319 37.75 29.77 23.72
N LEU A 320 36.57 29.42 23.19
CA LEU A 320 36.13 29.82 21.85
C LEU A 320 35.43 31.19 21.80
N GLY A 321 35.21 31.84 22.96
CA GLY A 321 34.49 33.12 23.03
C GLY A 321 33.04 33.05 22.56
N ILE A 322 32.43 31.85 22.55
CA ILE A 322 31.06 31.65 22.05
C ILE A 322 30.09 32.15 23.11
N GLN A 323 29.35 33.22 22.79
CA GLN A 323 28.30 33.74 23.65
C GLN A 323 27.19 32.70 23.88
N VAL A 324 26.66 32.65 25.10
CA VAL A 324 25.60 31.71 25.47
C VAL A 324 24.31 32.09 24.75
N SER A 325 23.84 31.25 23.83
CA SER A 325 22.50 31.40 23.27
C SER A 325 21.46 31.19 24.38
N THR A 326 20.54 32.14 24.54
CA THR A 326 19.42 32.07 25.50
C THR A 326 18.32 31.11 25.05
N SER A 327 18.43 30.60 23.82
CA SER A 327 17.47 29.72 23.17
C SER A 327 18.14 28.48 22.59
N LYS A 328 17.39 27.38 22.62
CA LYS A 328 17.73 26.10 21.99
C LYS A 328 16.94 25.92 20.71
N GLU A 329 17.61 25.43 19.66
CA GLU A 329 16.97 25.03 18.41
C GLU A 329 16.04 23.82 18.63
N THR A 330 14.76 23.97 18.32
CA THR A 330 13.74 22.91 18.34
C THR A 330 12.94 22.87 17.03
N CYS A 331 13.62 23.15 15.92
CA CYS A 331 13.03 23.26 14.59
C CYS A 331 12.41 21.96 14.09
N LEU A 332 11.38 22.08 13.26
CA LEU A 332 10.82 20.96 12.51
C LEU A 332 11.70 20.71 11.28
N LYS A 333 12.45 19.61 11.28
CA LYS A 333 13.26 19.17 10.12
C LYS A 333 12.53 18.09 9.34
N LEU A 334 12.73 18.04 8.02
CA LEU A 334 12.20 16.94 7.20
C LEU A 334 12.93 15.64 7.58
N PRO A 335 12.24 14.61 8.10
CA PRO A 335 12.88 13.35 8.50
C PRO A 335 13.52 12.60 7.33
N ILE A 336 14.39 11.66 7.70
CA ILE A 336 15.13 10.78 6.78
C ILE A 336 14.18 10.08 5.80
N GLY A 337 14.54 10.12 4.52
CA GLY A 337 13.73 9.55 3.42
C GLY A 337 12.61 10.48 2.93
N GLY A 338 12.41 11.63 3.58
CA GLY A 338 11.53 12.68 3.09
C GLY A 338 12.19 13.50 1.99
N ARG A 339 11.51 13.61 0.85
CA ARG A 339 11.81 14.59 -0.20
C ARG A 339 10.53 14.98 -0.93
N GLY A 340 10.42 16.21 -1.41
CA GLY A 340 9.24 16.60 -2.17
C GLY A 340 9.03 18.10 -2.27
N ARG A 341 7.86 18.47 -2.77
CA ARG A 341 7.46 19.87 -2.96
C ARG A 341 6.40 20.27 -1.95
N VAL A 342 6.56 21.44 -1.34
CA VAL A 342 5.57 22.00 -0.40
C VAL A 342 4.32 22.43 -1.20
N ILE A 343 3.17 21.81 -0.91
CA ILE A 343 1.89 22.13 -1.57
C ILE A 343 1.10 23.17 -0.78
N ASP A 344 1.00 22.98 0.54
CA ASP A 344 0.13 23.77 1.41
C ASP A 344 0.80 23.97 2.77
N VAL A 345 0.59 25.15 3.35
CA VAL A 345 1.11 25.56 4.65
C VAL A 345 -0.02 26.26 5.38
N ARG A 346 -0.45 25.68 6.51
CA ARG A 346 -1.53 26.23 7.33
C ARG A 346 -1.01 26.59 8.71
N TRP A 347 -1.06 27.87 9.03
CA TRP A 347 -0.81 28.39 10.36
C TRP A 347 -2.14 28.60 11.08
N ILE A 348 -2.38 27.78 12.11
CA ILE A 348 -3.63 27.78 12.88
C ILE A 348 -3.33 28.37 14.25
N GLN A 349 -3.92 29.55 14.48
CA GLN A 349 -3.96 30.19 15.80
C GLN A 349 -5.34 29.95 16.41
N LYS A 350 -5.42 29.39 17.62
CA LYS A 350 -6.71 29.31 18.34
C LYS A 350 -7.09 30.73 18.77
N ARG A 351 -8.20 31.25 18.26
CA ARG A 351 -8.79 32.52 18.74
C ARG A 351 -9.70 32.23 19.93
N GLY A 352 -9.23 32.54 21.13
CA GLY A 352 -10.03 32.45 22.36
C GLY A 352 -9.27 32.88 23.62
N GLY A 353 -9.69 34.02 24.20
CA GLY A 353 -9.64 34.37 25.64
C GLY A 353 -8.30 34.62 26.37
N SER A 354 -7.18 33.99 25.97
CA SER A 354 -5.88 34.19 26.64
C SER A 354 -4.79 34.53 25.63
N SER A 355 -3.84 35.36 26.04
CA SER A 355 -2.73 35.86 25.22
C SER A 355 -1.71 34.79 24.81
N TYR A 356 -1.92 33.52 25.19
CA TYR A 356 -0.96 32.42 25.03
C TYR A 356 -1.62 31.14 24.54
N ASN A 357 -2.27 31.21 23.38
CA ASN A 357 -2.80 30.02 22.73
C ASN A 357 -1.70 29.31 21.91
N PRO A 358 -1.60 27.98 21.98
CA PRO A 358 -0.62 27.23 21.21
C PRO A 358 -0.90 27.43 19.72
N GLU A 359 0.12 27.86 19.00
CA GLU A 359 0.06 27.96 17.55
C GLU A 359 0.40 26.61 16.95
N THR A 360 -0.33 26.22 15.91
CA THR A 360 -0.10 24.96 15.22
C THR A 360 0.22 25.24 13.76
N ILE A 361 1.41 24.85 13.32
CA ILE A 361 1.80 24.96 11.91
C ILE A 361 1.71 23.57 11.29
N ARG A 362 1.00 23.47 10.17
CA ARG A 362 0.84 22.25 9.38
C ARG A 362 1.41 22.47 8.00
N ILE A 363 2.29 21.58 7.56
CA ILE A 363 2.96 21.64 6.27
C ILE A 363 2.63 20.35 5.52
N TYR A 364 2.14 20.50 4.30
CA TYR A 364 1.79 19.41 3.40
C TYR A 364 2.82 19.33 2.28
N ILE A 365 3.50 18.19 2.18
CA ILE A 365 4.55 17.95 1.20
C ILE A 365 4.10 16.85 0.25
N SER A 366 4.11 17.14 -1.06
CA SER A 366 3.92 16.16 -2.13
C SER A 366 5.20 15.40 -2.40
N GLN A 367 5.12 14.08 -2.43
CA GLN A 367 6.22 13.20 -2.77
C GLN A 367 5.86 12.41 -4.02
N LYS A 368 6.64 12.62 -5.11
CA LYS A 368 6.59 11.74 -6.29
C LYS A 368 7.31 10.45 -5.96
N ARG A 369 6.62 9.31 -6.08
CA ARG A 369 7.16 7.98 -5.80
C ARG A 369 7.07 7.10 -7.02
N GLU A 370 8.19 7.00 -7.71
CA GLU A 370 8.44 6.01 -8.76
C GLU A 370 8.46 4.60 -8.17
N ILE A 371 8.40 3.59 -9.05
CA ILE A 371 8.55 2.19 -8.66
C ILE A 371 10.01 1.87 -8.41
N LYS A 372 10.33 1.18 -7.31
CA LYS A 372 11.71 0.88 -6.91
C LYS A 372 11.88 -0.57 -6.46
N VAL A 373 13.13 -1.02 -6.40
CA VAL A 373 13.49 -2.30 -5.78
C VAL A 373 12.96 -2.36 -4.35
N GLY A 374 12.29 -3.46 -4.04
CA GLY A 374 11.63 -3.80 -2.78
C GLY A 374 10.18 -3.33 -2.67
N ASP A 375 9.67 -2.53 -3.62
CA ASP A 375 8.25 -2.19 -3.65
C ASP A 375 7.41 -3.43 -3.95
N LYS A 376 6.16 -3.42 -3.47
CA LYS A 376 5.24 -4.55 -3.66
C LYS A 376 4.26 -4.30 -4.80
N VAL A 377 4.19 -5.26 -5.71
CA VAL A 377 3.19 -5.34 -6.77
C VAL A 377 2.32 -6.58 -6.55
N ALA A 378 1.10 -6.56 -7.08
CA ALA A 378 0.23 -7.74 -7.05
C ALA A 378 -0.74 -7.75 -8.23
N GLY A 379 -1.09 -8.94 -8.72
CA GLY A 379 -2.23 -9.11 -9.61
C GLY A 379 -3.54 -9.28 -8.84
N ARG A 380 -4.64 -9.49 -9.57
CA ARG A 380 -5.98 -9.73 -9.00
C ARG A 380 -6.23 -11.18 -8.59
N HIS A 381 -5.22 -12.04 -8.69
CA HIS A 381 -5.32 -13.48 -8.43
C HIS A 381 -4.48 -13.95 -7.23
N GLY A 382 -4.07 -13.02 -6.36
CA GLY A 382 -3.36 -13.33 -5.11
C GLY A 382 -1.88 -13.63 -5.33
N ASN A 383 -1.40 -13.38 -6.55
CA ASN A 383 0.01 -13.33 -6.91
C ASN A 383 0.60 -12.00 -6.43
N LYS A 384 1.42 -12.06 -5.39
CA LYS A 384 2.07 -10.91 -4.77
C LYS A 384 3.56 -11.01 -5.03
N GLY A 385 4.16 -9.92 -5.47
CA GLY A 385 5.57 -9.86 -5.76
C GLY A 385 6.29 -8.71 -5.06
N ILE A 386 7.55 -8.94 -4.68
CA ILE A 386 8.49 -7.89 -4.30
C ILE A 386 9.44 -7.68 -5.47
N ILE A 387 9.63 -6.42 -5.87
CA ILE A 387 10.55 -6.11 -6.96
C ILE A 387 11.97 -6.37 -6.50
N SER A 388 12.67 -7.30 -7.15
CA SER A 388 14.03 -7.69 -6.77
C SER A 388 15.10 -6.95 -7.55
N LYS A 389 14.87 -6.73 -8.85
CA LYS A 389 15.80 -6.08 -9.75
C LYS A 389 15.06 -5.37 -10.88
N ILE A 390 15.64 -4.24 -11.29
CA ILE A 390 15.21 -3.46 -12.45
C ILE A 390 16.26 -3.68 -13.52
N LEU A 391 15.90 -4.31 -14.63
CA LEU A 391 16.81 -4.54 -15.75
C LEU A 391 16.68 -3.47 -16.82
N PRO A 392 17.79 -3.07 -17.47
CA PRO A 392 17.76 -2.24 -18.67
C PRO A 392 16.85 -2.83 -19.75
N ARG A 393 16.23 -1.98 -20.55
CA ARG A 393 15.25 -2.40 -21.58
C ARG A 393 15.86 -3.38 -22.59
N GLN A 394 17.13 -3.20 -22.94
CA GLN A 394 17.86 -4.04 -23.90
C GLN A 394 18.16 -5.44 -23.37
N ASP A 395 18.25 -5.63 -22.05
CA ASP A 395 18.55 -6.93 -21.45
C ASP A 395 17.29 -7.75 -21.18
N MET A 396 16.12 -7.12 -21.27
CA MET A 396 14.84 -7.79 -21.04
C MET A 396 14.52 -8.78 -22.16
N PRO A 397 13.84 -9.89 -21.84
CA PRO A 397 13.25 -10.73 -22.87
C PRO A 397 12.35 -9.93 -23.78
N TYR A 398 12.42 -10.20 -25.07
CA TYR A 398 11.61 -9.50 -26.05
C TYR A 398 10.85 -10.45 -26.96
N LEU A 399 9.73 -9.94 -27.44
CA LEU A 399 8.79 -10.59 -28.35
C LEU A 399 9.34 -10.65 -29.77
N GLN A 400 8.70 -11.43 -30.65
CA GLN A 400 9.13 -11.53 -32.04
C GLN A 400 8.97 -10.22 -32.84
N ASP A 401 8.16 -9.29 -32.33
CA ASP A 401 8.02 -7.92 -32.88
C ASP A 401 9.03 -6.91 -32.30
N GLY A 402 10.00 -7.37 -31.50
CA GLY A 402 11.04 -6.54 -30.91
C GLY A 402 10.65 -5.83 -29.60
N ARG A 403 9.38 -5.94 -29.15
CA ARG A 403 8.96 -5.28 -27.89
C ARG A 403 9.48 -6.06 -26.68
N PRO A 404 10.19 -5.41 -25.74
CA PRO A 404 10.61 -6.04 -24.49
C PRO A 404 9.44 -6.22 -23.53
N VAL A 405 9.49 -7.27 -22.71
CA VAL A 405 8.52 -7.49 -21.63
C VAL A 405 8.73 -6.50 -20.48
N ASP A 406 7.66 -6.17 -19.77
CA ASP A 406 7.67 -5.20 -18.68
C ASP A 406 7.98 -5.85 -17.33
N MET A 407 7.47 -7.07 -17.09
CA MET A 407 7.76 -7.85 -15.88
C MET A 407 7.98 -9.33 -16.20
N VAL A 408 8.76 -10.01 -15.36
CA VAL A 408 8.94 -11.47 -15.44
C VAL A 408 8.52 -12.12 -14.13
N PHE A 409 7.50 -12.97 -14.19
CA PHE A 409 6.97 -13.72 -13.06
C PHE A 409 7.48 -15.16 -13.08
N ASN A 410 7.59 -15.73 -11.89
CA ASN A 410 7.99 -17.13 -11.74
C ASN A 410 6.79 -18.06 -11.97
N PRO A 411 6.88 -19.01 -12.93
CA PRO A 411 5.79 -19.95 -13.18
C PRO A 411 5.52 -20.90 -12.00
N LEU A 412 6.52 -21.20 -11.16
CA LEU A 412 6.37 -22.10 -10.00
C LEU A 412 5.37 -21.59 -8.95
N GLY A 413 5.15 -20.27 -8.94
CA GLY A 413 4.20 -19.61 -8.05
C GLY A 413 2.73 -19.85 -8.39
N VAL A 414 2.41 -20.43 -9.57
CA VAL A 414 1.02 -20.63 -10.01
C VAL A 414 0.47 -22.00 -9.55
N PRO A 415 1.13 -23.15 -9.82
CA PRO A 415 0.58 -24.45 -9.43
C PRO A 415 0.45 -24.63 -7.93
N SER A 416 1.48 -24.20 -7.17
CA SER A 416 1.51 -24.30 -5.70
C SER A 416 0.42 -23.46 -5.01
N ARG A 417 -0.14 -22.47 -5.72
CA ARG A 417 -1.13 -21.53 -5.21
C ARG A 417 -2.52 -21.74 -5.79
N MET A 418 -2.65 -22.62 -6.79
CA MET A 418 -3.90 -22.92 -7.50
C MET A 418 -4.67 -21.65 -7.92
N ASN A 419 -3.96 -20.67 -8.50
CA ASN A 419 -4.53 -19.41 -8.99
C ASN A 419 -4.34 -19.26 -10.50
N VAL A 420 -4.89 -20.24 -11.23
CA VAL A 420 -4.74 -20.38 -12.70
C VAL A 420 -5.45 -19.25 -13.45
N GLY A 421 -6.46 -18.62 -12.84
CA GLY A 421 -7.17 -17.47 -13.42
C GLY A 421 -6.25 -16.35 -13.92
N GLN A 422 -5.07 -16.16 -13.29
CA GLN A 422 -4.10 -15.15 -13.72
C GLN A 422 -3.52 -15.42 -15.12
N ILE A 423 -3.46 -16.69 -15.53
CA ILE A 423 -2.98 -17.11 -16.85
C ILE A 423 -4.03 -16.79 -17.92
N PHE A 424 -5.31 -17.01 -17.61
CA PHE A 424 -6.41 -16.62 -18.49
C PHE A 424 -6.51 -15.10 -18.62
N GLU A 425 -6.43 -14.35 -17.51
CA GLU A 425 -6.39 -12.88 -17.53
C GLU A 425 -5.21 -12.37 -18.37
N CYS A 426 -4.01 -12.94 -18.16
CA CYS A 426 -2.80 -12.58 -18.89
C CYS A 426 -2.97 -12.75 -20.41
N SER A 427 -3.43 -13.94 -20.82
CA SER A 427 -3.57 -14.32 -22.23
C SER A 427 -4.68 -13.54 -22.93
N LEU A 428 -5.86 -13.41 -22.29
CA LEU A 428 -6.96 -12.63 -22.83
C LEU A 428 -6.61 -11.13 -22.91
N GLY A 429 -5.90 -10.62 -21.90
CA GLY A 429 -5.38 -9.25 -21.91
C GLY A 429 -4.41 -9.01 -23.05
N PHE A 430 -3.64 -10.03 -23.45
CA PHE A 430 -2.76 -9.94 -24.62
C PHE A 430 -3.55 -9.78 -25.92
N ALA A 431 -4.53 -10.66 -26.15
CA ALA A 431 -5.42 -10.60 -27.30
C ALA A 431 -6.15 -9.24 -27.37
N GLY A 432 -6.76 -8.81 -26.26
CA GLY A 432 -7.47 -7.54 -26.18
C GLY A 432 -6.57 -6.34 -26.42
N GLY A 433 -5.33 -6.39 -25.91
CA GLY A 433 -4.35 -5.33 -26.15
C GLY A 433 -3.78 -5.28 -27.56
N LEU A 434 -3.98 -6.31 -28.39
CA LEU A 434 -3.63 -6.33 -29.82
C LEU A 434 -4.82 -5.97 -30.70
N LEU A 435 -6.02 -6.40 -30.32
CA LEU A 435 -7.29 -6.14 -31.02
C LEU A 435 -7.96 -4.81 -30.62
N ASP A 436 -7.40 -4.10 -29.64
CA ASP A 436 -8.00 -2.91 -29.01
C ASP A 436 -9.41 -3.16 -28.45
N ARG A 437 -9.57 -4.31 -27.78
CA ARG A 437 -10.84 -4.78 -27.20
C ARG A 437 -10.74 -4.86 -25.68
N HIS A 438 -11.82 -4.50 -25.01
CA HIS A 438 -12.03 -4.75 -23.59
C HIS A 438 -13.06 -5.86 -23.40
N TYR A 439 -12.78 -6.78 -22.49
CA TYR A 439 -13.64 -7.93 -22.21
C TYR A 439 -14.32 -7.78 -20.85
N ARG A 440 -15.57 -8.23 -20.78
CA ARG A 440 -16.33 -8.35 -19.54
C ARG A 440 -16.59 -9.81 -19.23
N ILE A 441 -15.87 -10.35 -18.27
CA ILE A 441 -15.96 -11.75 -17.82
C ILE A 441 -16.80 -11.81 -16.55
N ALA A 442 -18.00 -12.39 -16.65
CA ALA A 442 -18.81 -12.64 -15.49
C ALA A 442 -18.15 -13.75 -14.63
N PRO A 443 -18.08 -13.59 -13.30
CA PRO A 443 -17.61 -14.65 -12.41
C PRO A 443 -18.41 -15.95 -12.61
N PHE A 444 -17.72 -17.09 -12.54
CA PHE A 444 -18.28 -18.43 -12.76
C PHE A 444 -18.86 -18.62 -14.16
N ASP A 445 -18.09 -18.28 -15.21
CA ASP A 445 -18.47 -18.46 -16.62
C ASP A 445 -18.54 -19.95 -17.04
N GLU A 446 -17.74 -20.81 -16.44
CA GLU A 446 -17.74 -22.28 -16.62
C GLU A 446 -19.10 -22.94 -16.34
N ARG A 447 -20.04 -22.21 -15.73
CA ARG A 447 -21.42 -22.65 -15.56
C ARG A 447 -22.18 -22.83 -16.89
N TYR A 448 -21.75 -22.16 -17.95
CA TYR A 448 -22.45 -22.14 -19.24
C TYR A 448 -21.97 -23.26 -20.15
N GLU A 449 -20.66 -23.53 -20.14
CA GLU A 449 -20.03 -24.53 -20.97
C GLU A 449 -18.76 -25.03 -20.28
N GLN A 450 -18.44 -26.31 -20.44
CA GLN A 450 -17.19 -26.87 -19.96
C GLN A 450 -15.99 -26.28 -20.73
N GLU A 451 -14.97 -25.85 -19.98
CA GLU A 451 -13.78 -25.14 -20.47
C GLU A 451 -14.11 -23.83 -21.20
N ALA A 452 -15.19 -23.14 -20.78
CA ALA A 452 -15.63 -21.88 -21.37
C ALA A 452 -14.51 -20.84 -21.39
N SER A 453 -13.80 -20.67 -20.28
CA SER A 453 -12.71 -19.69 -20.17
C SER A 453 -11.60 -19.99 -21.17
N ARG A 454 -11.21 -21.28 -21.30
CA ARG A 454 -10.15 -21.70 -22.22
C ARG A 454 -10.55 -21.49 -23.68
N LYS A 455 -11.77 -21.87 -24.05
CA LYS A 455 -12.31 -21.70 -25.41
C LYS A 455 -12.30 -20.23 -25.82
N LEU A 456 -12.80 -19.36 -24.95
CA LEU A 456 -12.80 -17.92 -25.18
C LEU A 456 -11.39 -17.35 -25.35
N VAL A 457 -10.46 -17.70 -24.46
CA VAL A 457 -9.09 -17.17 -24.52
C VAL A 457 -8.39 -17.61 -25.80
N PHE A 458 -8.51 -18.88 -26.18
CA PHE A 458 -7.86 -19.41 -27.37
C PHE A 458 -8.49 -18.89 -28.66
N SER A 459 -9.82 -18.72 -28.70
CA SER A 459 -10.48 -18.13 -29.86
C SER A 459 -10.04 -16.68 -30.09
N GLU A 460 -9.96 -15.86 -29.04
CA GLU A 460 -9.53 -14.47 -29.16
C GLU A 460 -8.04 -14.35 -29.53
N LEU A 461 -7.18 -15.21 -28.99
CA LEU A 461 -5.77 -15.25 -29.40
C LEU A 461 -5.63 -15.66 -30.88
N TYR A 462 -6.43 -16.62 -31.32
CA TYR A 462 -6.47 -17.04 -32.72
C TYR A 462 -6.98 -15.92 -33.63
N GLU A 463 -8.03 -15.20 -33.24
CA GLU A 463 -8.48 -14.00 -33.96
C GLU A 463 -7.39 -12.93 -34.03
N ALA A 464 -6.70 -12.67 -32.91
CA ALA A 464 -5.58 -11.73 -32.85
C ALA A 464 -4.45 -12.13 -33.81
N SER A 465 -4.13 -13.43 -33.90
CA SER A 465 -3.11 -13.93 -34.84
C SER A 465 -3.47 -13.70 -36.31
N LYS A 466 -4.77 -13.70 -36.64
CA LYS A 466 -5.27 -13.45 -38.01
C LYS A 466 -5.37 -11.98 -38.36
N GLN A 467 -5.84 -11.16 -37.44
CA GLN A 467 -6.12 -9.74 -37.69
C GLN A 467 -4.89 -8.86 -37.54
N THR A 468 -3.90 -9.28 -36.76
CA THR A 468 -2.68 -8.50 -36.53
C THR A 468 -1.52 -9.01 -37.38
N ALA A 469 -0.48 -8.18 -37.54
CA ALA A 469 0.75 -8.55 -38.23
C ALA A 469 1.61 -9.60 -37.48
N ASN A 470 1.09 -10.16 -36.38
CA ASN A 470 1.81 -11.05 -35.47
C ASN A 470 1.18 -12.45 -35.48
N PRO A 471 1.46 -13.30 -36.48
CA PRO A 471 0.88 -14.65 -36.56
C PRO A 471 1.34 -15.55 -35.40
N TRP A 472 2.48 -15.24 -34.80
CA TRP A 472 3.07 -15.96 -33.67
C TRP A 472 2.34 -15.79 -32.33
N VAL A 473 1.32 -14.94 -32.27
CA VAL A 473 0.48 -14.75 -31.08
C VAL A 473 -0.27 -16.04 -30.72
N PHE A 474 -0.57 -16.88 -31.71
CA PHE A 474 -1.20 -18.17 -31.50
C PHE A 474 -0.46 -19.26 -32.27
N GLU A 475 0.34 -20.06 -31.55
CA GLU A 475 1.02 -21.22 -32.11
C GLU A 475 0.17 -22.48 -31.86
N PRO A 476 -0.30 -23.21 -32.90
CA PRO A 476 -1.15 -24.39 -32.73
C PRO A 476 -0.50 -25.51 -31.91
N GLU A 477 0.84 -25.63 -31.98
CA GLU A 477 1.61 -26.62 -31.21
C GLU A 477 1.62 -26.29 -29.71
N TYR A 478 1.56 -25.01 -29.36
CA TYR A 478 1.65 -24.50 -27.99
C TYR A 478 0.64 -23.37 -27.76
N PRO A 479 -0.67 -23.66 -27.71
CA PRO A 479 -1.70 -22.64 -27.63
C PRO A 479 -1.55 -21.81 -26.34
N GLY A 480 -1.53 -20.48 -26.50
CA GLY A 480 -1.33 -19.52 -25.40
C GLY A 480 0.13 -19.30 -24.98
N LYS A 481 1.10 -19.89 -25.67
CA LYS A 481 2.53 -19.62 -25.49
C LYS A 481 3.11 -19.06 -26.78
N SER A 482 4.16 -18.26 -26.63
CA SER A 482 4.91 -17.72 -27.77
C SER A 482 6.40 -17.84 -27.54
N ARG A 483 7.15 -17.98 -28.63
CA ARG A 483 8.61 -17.91 -28.57
C ARG A 483 9.07 -16.47 -28.30
N ILE A 484 10.01 -16.35 -27.37
CA ILE A 484 10.63 -15.08 -26.97
C ILE A 484 12.16 -15.20 -27.09
N PHE A 485 12.83 -14.05 -27.15
CA PHE A 485 14.27 -13.95 -27.33
C PHE A 485 14.92 -13.32 -26.10
N ASP A 486 16.14 -13.75 -25.80
CA ASP A 486 16.96 -13.15 -24.76
C ASP A 486 17.56 -11.83 -25.28
N GLY A 487 17.26 -10.72 -24.59
CA GLY A 487 17.77 -9.38 -24.95
C GLY A 487 19.30 -9.27 -24.96
N ARG A 488 19.99 -10.10 -24.16
CA ARG A 488 21.45 -10.03 -24.01
C ARG A 488 22.19 -10.76 -25.12
N THR A 489 21.64 -11.88 -25.59
CA THR A 489 22.30 -12.75 -26.57
C THR A 489 21.64 -12.70 -27.94
N GLY A 490 20.38 -12.28 -28.04
CA GLY A 490 19.56 -12.33 -29.25
C GLY A 490 19.04 -13.72 -29.59
N ASN A 491 19.41 -14.75 -28.83
CA ASN A 491 19.00 -16.13 -29.10
C ASN A 491 17.57 -16.40 -28.60
N PRO A 492 16.79 -17.24 -29.30
CA PRO A 492 15.48 -17.67 -28.82
C PRO A 492 15.62 -18.58 -27.59
N PHE A 493 14.69 -18.46 -26.64
CA PHE A 493 14.59 -19.42 -25.55
C PHE A 493 14.19 -20.81 -26.07
N LYS A 494 14.68 -21.86 -25.41
CA LYS A 494 14.48 -23.26 -25.84
C LYS A 494 13.01 -23.70 -25.84
N GLN A 495 12.21 -23.15 -24.92
CA GLN A 495 10.79 -23.47 -24.79
C GLN A 495 9.95 -22.18 -24.96
N PRO A 496 8.77 -22.27 -25.57
CA PRO A 496 7.85 -21.14 -25.65
C PRO A 496 7.28 -20.82 -24.26
N VAL A 497 6.99 -19.54 -24.04
CA VAL A 497 6.64 -18.99 -22.73
C VAL A 497 5.26 -18.35 -22.79
N ILE A 498 4.52 -18.42 -21.68
CA ILE A 498 3.27 -17.67 -21.55
C ILE A 498 3.61 -16.20 -21.41
N ILE A 499 3.10 -15.42 -22.34
CA ILE A 499 3.22 -13.97 -22.39
C ILE A 499 1.84 -13.34 -22.42
N GLY A 500 1.70 -12.15 -21.86
CA GLY A 500 0.46 -11.40 -22.03
C GLY A 500 0.34 -10.16 -21.18
N LYS A 501 -0.87 -9.60 -21.09
CA LYS A 501 -1.11 -8.32 -20.42
C LYS A 501 -2.08 -8.45 -19.24
N PRO A 502 -1.65 -8.99 -18.09
CA PRO A 502 -2.47 -9.01 -16.88
C PRO A 502 -2.60 -7.61 -16.28
N TYR A 503 -3.61 -7.42 -15.41
CA TYR A 503 -3.80 -6.16 -14.69
C TYR A 503 -3.06 -6.18 -13.35
N ILE A 504 -1.94 -5.44 -13.27
CA ILE A 504 -1.04 -5.45 -12.12
C ILE A 504 -1.14 -4.13 -11.33
N LEU A 505 -1.27 -4.27 -10.01
CA LEU A 505 -1.49 -3.23 -9.02
C LEU A 505 -0.17 -2.87 -8.33
N LYS A 506 0.06 -1.58 -8.05
CA LYS A 506 1.09 -1.13 -7.11
C LYS A 506 0.48 -1.04 -5.71
N LEU A 507 1.05 -1.74 -4.73
CA LEU A 507 0.55 -1.72 -3.36
C LEU A 507 1.15 -0.58 -2.54
N ILE A 508 0.44 -0.16 -1.50
CA ILE A 508 0.88 0.91 -0.57
C ILE A 508 2.11 0.52 0.25
N HIS A 509 2.50 -0.74 0.23
CA HIS A 509 3.66 -1.26 0.93
C HIS A 509 4.95 -0.97 0.15
N GLN A 510 5.43 0.27 0.25
CA GLN A 510 6.64 0.75 -0.42
C GLN A 510 7.87 0.67 0.50
N VAL A 511 9.06 0.57 -0.10
CA VAL A 511 10.33 0.49 0.66
C VAL A 511 10.66 1.79 1.37
N ASP A 512 10.34 2.92 0.73
CA ASP A 512 10.59 4.26 1.28
C ASP A 512 9.89 4.46 2.65
N ASP A 513 8.84 3.69 2.95
CA ASP A 513 8.15 3.71 4.26
C ASP A 513 8.66 2.63 5.23
N LYS A 514 9.45 1.67 4.73
CA LYS A 514 9.85 0.45 5.45
C LYS A 514 11.31 0.40 5.84
N ILE A 515 12.19 1.01 5.07
CA ILE A 515 13.60 1.08 5.42
C ILE A 515 13.77 1.94 6.67
N HIS A 516 14.54 1.42 7.62
CA HIS A 516 14.83 2.10 8.87
C HIS A 516 16.17 1.62 9.39
N GLY A 517 17.03 2.57 9.74
CA GLY A 517 18.32 2.32 10.36
C GLY A 517 18.48 3.23 11.58
N ARG A 518 19.13 2.71 12.62
CA ARG A 518 19.44 3.45 13.85
C ARG A 518 20.87 3.12 14.26
N SER A 519 21.67 4.14 14.51
CA SER A 519 22.94 4.04 15.24
C SER A 519 22.69 4.31 16.73
N SER A 520 22.43 5.57 17.07
CA SER A 520 22.00 6.02 18.39
C SER A 520 20.68 6.79 18.29
N GLY A 521 20.04 7.10 19.41
CA GLY A 521 18.79 7.83 19.39
C GLY A 521 18.17 7.96 20.77
N HIS A 522 16.87 8.21 20.81
CA HIS A 522 16.15 8.37 22.07
C HIS A 522 15.96 7.04 22.80
N TYR A 523 15.93 7.13 24.13
CA TYR A 523 15.76 6.02 25.06
C TYR A 523 14.51 6.25 25.92
N ALA A 524 13.92 5.16 26.41
CA ALA A 524 12.82 5.22 27.35
C ALA A 524 13.33 5.73 28.71
N LEU A 525 12.57 6.60 29.36
CA LEU A 525 12.97 7.21 30.63
C LEU A 525 13.13 6.18 31.76
N VAL A 526 12.26 5.17 31.79
CA VAL A 526 12.23 4.17 32.86
C VAL A 526 13.21 3.03 32.58
N THR A 527 13.04 2.33 31.46
CA THR A 527 13.84 1.13 31.16
C THR A 527 15.20 1.42 30.56
N GLN A 528 15.47 2.67 30.16
CA GLN A 528 16.70 3.08 29.47
C GLN A 528 17.00 2.35 28.16
N GLN A 529 16.04 1.57 27.65
CA GLN A 529 16.12 0.87 26.38
C GLN A 529 15.80 1.80 25.20
N PRO A 530 16.35 1.51 24.00
CA PRO A 530 15.95 2.19 22.77
C PRO A 530 14.42 2.26 22.62
N LEU A 531 13.90 3.44 22.26
CA LEU A 531 12.47 3.56 21.98
C LEU A 531 12.04 2.60 20.86
N ARG A 532 10.76 2.21 20.84
CA ARG A 532 10.19 1.39 19.77
C ARG A 532 9.61 2.25 18.65
N GLY A 533 9.71 1.74 17.43
CA GLY A 533 9.02 2.26 16.25
C GLY A 533 9.80 3.27 15.42
N ARG A 534 9.62 3.20 14.10
CA ARG A 534 10.36 4.01 13.10
C ARG A 534 10.14 5.51 13.26
N ALA A 535 8.90 5.93 13.56
CA ALA A 535 8.56 7.34 13.73
C ALA A 535 9.33 8.02 14.89
N LYS A 536 9.80 7.24 15.87
CA LYS A 536 10.60 7.70 17.02
C LYS A 536 12.10 7.43 16.85
N GLN A 537 12.54 7.05 15.63
CA GLN A 537 13.88 6.54 15.36
C GLN A 537 14.26 5.41 16.33
N GLY A 538 13.33 4.50 16.54
CA GLY A 538 13.44 3.43 17.53
C GLY A 538 14.45 2.33 17.16
N GLY A 539 14.88 1.56 18.14
CA GLY A 539 15.69 0.36 17.92
C GLY A 539 14.85 -0.81 17.40
N GLN A 540 15.50 -1.79 16.78
CA GLN A 540 14.88 -3.07 16.48
C GLN A 540 14.80 -3.90 17.76
N ARG A 541 13.70 -4.62 17.96
CA ARG A 541 13.55 -5.52 19.10
C ARG A 541 14.33 -6.80 18.82
N VAL A 542 15.26 -7.14 19.73
CA VAL A 542 15.78 -8.49 19.89
C VAL A 542 14.88 -9.15 20.94
N GLY A 543 14.06 -10.10 20.49
CA GLY A 543 13.14 -10.84 21.35
C GLY A 543 13.77 -12.10 21.91
N GLU A 544 12.97 -12.83 22.68
CA GLU A 544 13.39 -14.09 23.31
C GLU A 544 13.80 -15.14 22.26
N MET A 545 13.06 -15.25 21.15
CA MET A 545 13.41 -16.17 20.07
C MET A 545 14.76 -15.83 19.42
N GLU A 546 15.07 -14.54 19.25
CA GLU A 546 16.38 -14.12 18.73
C GLU A 546 17.50 -14.36 19.74
N VAL A 547 17.22 -14.21 21.05
CA VAL A 547 18.17 -14.57 22.11
C VAL A 547 18.48 -16.06 22.08
N TRP A 548 17.46 -16.92 22.02
CA TRP A 548 17.67 -18.38 21.90
C TRP A 548 18.46 -18.76 20.65
N ALA A 549 18.25 -18.05 19.54
CA ALA A 549 19.06 -18.27 18.34
C ALA A 549 20.54 -17.98 18.62
N LEU A 550 20.86 -16.86 19.27
CA LEU A 550 22.24 -16.51 19.63
C LEU A 550 22.85 -17.50 20.64
N GLU A 551 22.07 -17.96 21.62
CA GLU A 551 22.48 -18.99 22.57
C GLU A 551 22.77 -20.33 21.88
N GLY A 552 21.90 -20.75 20.95
CA GLY A 552 22.08 -21.97 20.17
C GLY A 552 23.32 -21.96 19.28
N PHE A 553 23.75 -20.79 18.81
CA PHE A 553 25.02 -20.61 18.10
C PHE A 553 26.24 -20.51 19.04
N GLY A 554 26.04 -20.37 20.36
CA GLY A 554 27.12 -20.20 21.33
C GLY A 554 27.82 -18.84 21.25
N VAL A 555 27.19 -17.81 20.66
CA VAL A 555 27.80 -16.47 20.47
C VAL A 555 27.59 -15.57 21.70
N ALA A 556 28.22 -15.96 22.80
CA ALA A 556 28.06 -15.30 24.11
C ALA A 556 28.35 -13.79 24.09
N HIS A 557 29.43 -13.34 23.43
CA HIS A 557 29.77 -11.92 23.38
C HIS A 557 28.80 -11.09 22.54
N ILE A 558 28.27 -11.64 21.44
CA ILE A 558 27.26 -10.93 20.62
C ILE A 558 25.95 -10.81 21.42
N LEU A 559 25.56 -11.86 22.14
CA LEU A 559 24.39 -11.82 23.01
C LEU A 559 24.57 -10.79 24.13
N GLN A 560 25.71 -10.82 24.82
CA GLN A 560 26.06 -9.82 25.82
C GLN A 560 26.00 -8.41 25.22
N GLU A 561 26.48 -8.22 23.99
CA GLU A 561 26.49 -6.92 23.34
C GLU A 561 25.08 -6.39 23.05
N MET A 562 24.18 -7.26 22.59
CA MET A 562 22.77 -6.90 22.35
C MET A 562 22.04 -6.55 23.65
N LEU A 563 22.34 -7.26 24.74
CA LEU A 563 21.70 -7.04 26.04
C LEU A 563 22.27 -5.85 26.81
N THR A 564 23.51 -5.42 26.53
CA THR A 564 24.21 -4.37 27.28
C THR A 564 24.47 -3.11 26.44
N TYR A 565 25.61 -3.07 25.72
CA TYR A 565 26.11 -1.90 25.00
C TYR A 565 25.09 -1.28 24.04
N LYS A 566 24.33 -2.13 23.33
CA LYS A 566 23.35 -1.70 22.31
C LYS A 566 21.96 -1.39 22.89
N SER A 567 21.75 -1.63 24.18
CA SER A 567 20.45 -1.50 24.84
C SER A 567 20.49 -0.47 25.97
N ASP A 568 20.54 -0.91 27.22
CA ASP A 568 20.19 -0.14 28.42
C ASP A 568 21.37 0.11 29.37
N HIS A 569 22.56 -0.45 29.10
CA HIS A 569 23.74 -0.17 29.92
C HIS A 569 24.29 1.23 29.60
N ILE A 570 23.93 2.23 30.42
CA ILE A 570 24.18 3.65 30.15
C ILE A 570 25.67 3.96 29.95
N ARG A 571 26.53 3.55 30.90
CA ARG A 571 27.97 3.85 30.89
C ARG A 571 28.68 3.21 29.70
N ALA A 572 28.58 1.89 29.59
CA ALA A 572 29.17 1.11 28.50
C ALA A 572 28.74 1.63 27.12
N ARG A 573 27.47 2.01 26.94
CA ARG A 573 26.99 2.62 25.69
C ARG A 573 27.70 3.95 25.34
N GLN A 574 27.95 4.81 26.32
CA GLN A 574 28.64 6.07 26.11
C GLN A 574 30.11 5.84 25.73
N GLU A 575 30.76 4.89 26.40
CA GLU A 575 32.15 4.50 26.14
C GLU A 575 32.31 3.87 24.76
N VAL A 576 31.35 3.05 24.31
CA VAL A 576 31.38 2.45 22.97
C VAL A 576 31.48 3.51 21.88
N LEU A 577 30.73 4.61 22.00
CA LEU A 577 30.81 5.68 21.00
C LEU A 577 32.21 6.31 20.97
N GLY A 578 32.76 6.64 22.14
CA GLY A 578 34.09 7.25 22.25
C GLY A 578 35.21 6.33 21.76
N THR A 579 35.20 5.08 22.21
CA THR A 579 36.18 4.05 21.82
C THR A 579 36.12 3.73 20.33
N THR A 580 34.92 3.67 19.74
CA THR A 580 34.75 3.47 18.28
C THR A 580 35.35 4.63 17.48
N ILE A 581 35.19 5.88 17.95
CA ILE A 581 35.77 7.06 17.28
C ILE A 581 37.30 7.05 17.37
N ILE A 582 37.85 6.64 18.53
CA ILE A 582 39.30 6.57 18.77
C ILE A 582 39.93 5.36 18.06
N GLY A 583 39.13 4.34 17.70
CA GLY A 583 39.60 3.09 17.12
C GLY A 583 40.17 2.11 18.16
N GLY A 584 39.76 2.25 19.42
CA GLY A 584 40.17 1.38 20.52
C GLY A 584 39.33 0.11 20.67
N THR A 585 39.77 -0.81 21.53
CA THR A 585 39.00 -2.00 21.92
C THR A 585 37.87 -1.61 22.89
N ILE A 586 36.67 -2.13 22.65
CA ILE A 586 35.51 -1.90 23.52
C ILE A 586 35.75 -2.64 24.86
N PRO A 587 35.72 -1.94 26.01
CA PRO A 587 35.92 -2.56 27.32
C PRO A 587 34.71 -3.42 27.71
N ASN A 588 34.93 -4.49 28.47
CA ASN A 588 33.85 -5.31 29.03
C ASN A 588 32.98 -4.50 30.01
N PRO A 589 31.66 -4.75 30.09
CA PRO A 589 30.80 -3.99 30.99
C PRO A 589 30.99 -4.53 32.41
N GLU A 590 31.42 -3.67 33.34
CA GLU A 590 31.63 -4.06 34.75
C GLU A 590 30.34 -4.05 35.58
N ASP A 591 29.36 -3.22 35.20
CA ASP A 591 28.13 -3.00 35.95
C ASP A 591 26.94 -3.79 35.38
N ALA A 592 25.89 -3.95 36.20
CA ALA A 592 24.65 -4.59 35.76
C ALA A 592 23.84 -3.66 34.83
N PRO A 593 23.08 -4.22 33.87
CA PRO A 593 22.17 -3.45 33.01
C PRO A 593 21.11 -2.70 33.83
N GLU A 594 20.64 -1.55 33.32
CA GLU A 594 19.63 -0.75 34.01
C GLU A 594 18.28 -1.47 34.15
N SER A 595 17.92 -2.36 33.23
CA SER A 595 16.74 -3.22 33.39
C SER A 595 16.82 -4.14 34.60
N PHE A 596 18.00 -4.70 34.90
CA PHE A 596 18.21 -5.51 36.09
C PHE A 596 18.14 -4.66 37.37
N ARG A 597 18.74 -3.47 37.35
CA ARG A 597 18.66 -2.53 38.49
C ARG A 597 17.22 -2.08 38.76
N LEU A 598 16.45 -1.84 37.70
CA LEU A 598 15.03 -1.52 37.78
C LEU A 598 14.25 -2.68 38.41
N LEU A 599 14.47 -3.92 37.95
CA LEU A 599 13.85 -5.12 38.52
C LEU A 599 14.13 -5.24 40.03
N VAL A 600 15.38 -5.05 40.46
CA VAL A 600 15.75 -5.09 41.88
C VAL A 600 14.99 -4.02 42.67
N ARG A 601 14.85 -2.81 42.13
CA ARG A 601 14.08 -1.73 42.77
C ARG A 601 12.58 -2.03 42.83
N GLU A 602 12.00 -2.60 41.78
CA GLU A 602 10.60 -3.02 41.74
C GLU A 602 10.33 -4.12 42.77
N LEU A 603 11.21 -5.11 42.90
CA LEU A 603 11.09 -6.15 43.92
C LEU A 603 11.27 -5.60 45.34
N ARG A 604 12.23 -4.68 45.56
CA ARG A 604 12.37 -3.98 46.85
C ARG A 604 11.11 -3.19 47.22
N SER A 605 10.40 -2.63 46.24
CA SER A 605 9.13 -1.91 46.50
C SER A 605 8.00 -2.84 47.00
N LEU A 606 8.11 -4.13 46.72
CA LEU A 606 7.22 -5.19 47.22
C LEU A 606 7.72 -5.81 48.54
N ALA A 607 8.67 -5.15 49.22
CA ALA A 607 9.35 -5.65 50.42
C ALA A 607 10.12 -6.97 50.21
N LEU A 608 10.57 -7.25 48.97
CA LEU A 608 11.46 -8.36 48.66
C LEU A 608 12.91 -7.86 48.57
N GLU A 609 13.78 -8.30 49.46
CA GLU A 609 15.19 -7.93 49.45
C GLU A 609 16.01 -8.91 48.60
N LEU A 610 16.48 -8.44 47.44
CA LEU A 610 17.45 -9.17 46.60
C LEU A 610 18.88 -8.82 47.02
N ASN A 611 19.60 -9.84 47.48
CA ASN A 611 21.03 -9.78 47.79
C ASN A 611 21.82 -10.54 46.72
N HIS A 612 22.95 -9.98 46.27
CA HIS A 612 23.89 -10.66 45.37
C HIS A 612 25.23 -10.85 46.08
N PHE A 613 25.89 -11.99 45.84
CA PHE A 613 27.15 -12.34 46.47
C PHE A 613 28.19 -12.61 45.39
N LEU A 614 29.35 -11.97 45.50
CA LEU A 614 30.50 -12.33 44.68
C LEU A 614 31.22 -13.48 45.38
N VAL A 615 31.30 -14.62 44.72
CA VAL A 615 32.05 -15.79 45.19
C VAL A 615 33.39 -15.78 44.47
N SER A 616 34.48 -15.68 45.24
CA SER A 616 35.83 -15.81 44.69
C SER A 616 36.05 -17.23 44.17
N GLU A 617 36.39 -17.41 42.89
CA GLU A 617 36.69 -18.75 42.32
C GLU A 617 37.89 -19.42 42.99
N LYS A 618 38.83 -18.65 43.55
CA LYS A 618 40.05 -19.19 44.17
C LYS A 618 39.81 -19.73 45.58
N ASN A 619 38.98 -19.05 46.37
CA ASN A 619 38.85 -19.31 47.80
C ASN A 619 37.41 -19.59 48.26
N PHE A 620 36.43 -19.52 47.34
CA PHE A 620 34.99 -19.63 47.61
C PHE A 620 34.44 -18.70 48.70
N GLN A 621 35.18 -17.66 49.06
CA GLN A 621 34.74 -16.67 50.04
C GLN A 621 33.66 -15.76 49.43
N MET A 622 32.57 -15.59 50.18
CA MET A 622 31.44 -14.75 49.81
C MET A 622 31.66 -13.32 50.31
N ASN A 623 31.82 -12.37 49.40
CA ASN A 623 31.84 -10.96 49.74
C ASN A 623 30.48 -10.34 49.42
N ARG A 624 29.83 -9.77 50.44
CA ARG A 624 28.58 -9.02 50.29
C ARG A 624 28.92 -7.64 49.73
N LYS A 625 28.44 -7.31 48.53
CA LYS A 625 28.38 -5.93 48.05
C LYS A 625 26.95 -5.42 48.23
N GLU A 626 26.79 -4.33 48.95
CA GLU A 626 25.50 -3.62 49.00
C GLU A 626 25.23 -3.01 47.62
N ALA A 627 24.02 -3.21 47.10
CA ALA A 627 23.61 -2.88 45.73
C ALA A 627 22.82 -1.56 45.62
#